data_AF-A0A8S4AU06-F1
#
_entry.id   AF-A0A8S4AU06-F1
#
_cell.length_a   1.000
_cell.length_b   1.000
_cell.length_c   1.000
_cell.angle_alpha   90.00
_cell.angle_beta   90.00
_cell.angle_gamma   90.00
#
_symmetry.space_group_name_H-M   'P 1'
#
loop_
_entity.id
_entity.type
_entity.pdbx_description
1 polymer ?
#
loop_
_entity_poly.entity_id
_entity_poly.type
_entity_poly.pdbx_seq_one_letter_code
_entity_poly.pdbx_strand_id
1 'polypeptide(L)'
;MKKNTIISNLHHKFAEKTWNDTFYLVRRCMEKSRDESKPCEPLVRSLERLQEVLRAPFANISRHRLEMIAKQQGMGFHITEDTCYLTADLFYLEVFLLPCGGVQEVKVAPHGEAPAPSESLLQLLRSRNFVDFSMKLKGLFTQYNIPGEDEVKYKLLASLQFLVKDLQHISNLPREPQHCDPEVELINNGRVGCLMSEKEDCPIIIQFYVPPTERTTSDSPFGESDLEPVVRAAQVTVGVSDQAHRLQMASVVPQPPQLDPQGCPVFIPLSEVPNELLPACFLLRLQPAVPMMSSFIEKLGSITGVSVAHADLQWAPLPKILMEGSLRPNSHRETFDNQNIFTVPLPGGVVHSYVLPGGEWAAPALRAAVVESVPFSHPAHVPALLELLRHQCSINTLLSSCFSVQDDRPGRICDLHFEVLPESDTSFSVTFRLPHSNSLTVLLVNVCNPHQITCRLFGGGTSDLCLNEYISTVVKRCMSIPVTMRALYSRLQEVTSAPLSSSRPAATEPENDHSTGMDTSAEETARLSQNAAVPEDGGGSPPGSAICAVSEPKSELPPEINSSTHASPYLSAPVGVCLHWMGGNSRRTEPI
;
A
#
# COMPACT_ATOMS: atom_id res chain seq x y z
N MET A 1 31.59 6.58 36.26
CA MET A 1 32.57 5.74 35.50
C MET A 1 32.90 4.40 36.15
N LYS A 2 33.41 4.29 37.40
CA LYS A 2 33.95 3.01 37.95
C LYS A 2 32.98 1.81 38.08
N LYS A 3 31.64 2.00 38.11
CA LYS A 3 30.68 0.89 38.34
C LYS A 3 30.41 0.02 37.10
N ASN A 4 30.24 0.60 35.90
CA ASN A 4 29.88 -0.17 34.69
C ASN A 4 30.97 -1.18 34.27
N THR A 5 32.24 -0.83 34.47
CA THR A 5 33.40 -1.71 34.25
C THR A 5 33.31 -3.03 35.03
N ILE A 6 32.57 -3.08 36.15
CA ILE A 6 32.49 -4.28 37.00
C ILE A 6 31.71 -5.40 36.30
N ILE A 7 30.60 -5.09 35.63
CA ILE A 7 29.80 -6.10 34.91
C ILE A 7 30.55 -6.61 33.69
N SER A 8 31.14 -5.73 32.87
CA SER A 8 31.94 -6.15 31.70
C SER A 8 33.14 -7.00 32.10
N ASN A 9 33.83 -6.63 33.18
CA ASN A 9 34.95 -7.42 33.72
C ASN A 9 34.48 -8.76 34.34
N LEU A 10 33.27 -8.83 34.91
CA LEU A 10 32.67 -10.09 35.35
C LEU A 10 32.34 -10.99 34.16
N HIS A 11 31.65 -10.50 33.13
CA HIS A 11 31.37 -11.28 31.93
C HIS A 11 32.67 -11.80 31.28
N HIS A 12 33.69 -10.96 31.13
CA HIS A 12 34.96 -11.38 30.55
C HIS A 12 35.71 -12.40 31.44
N LYS A 13 35.76 -12.20 32.76
CA LYS A 13 36.43 -13.10 33.71
C LYS A 13 35.73 -14.46 33.91
N PHE A 14 34.45 -14.56 33.57
CA PHE A 14 33.65 -15.77 33.71
C PHE A 14 33.18 -16.35 32.37
N ALA A 15 33.58 -15.79 31.23
CA ALA A 15 33.20 -16.25 29.88
C ALA A 15 33.59 -17.71 29.61
N GLU A 16 34.73 -18.15 30.15
CA GLU A 16 35.27 -19.52 29.99
C GLU A 16 34.88 -20.47 31.14
N LYS A 17 34.13 -20.00 32.14
CA LYS A 17 33.77 -20.83 33.30
C LYS A 17 32.45 -21.52 33.10
N THR A 18 32.41 -22.81 33.39
CA THR A 18 31.16 -23.56 33.33
C THR A 18 30.22 -23.15 34.46
N TRP A 19 28.92 -23.39 34.25
CA TRP A 19 27.94 -23.20 35.33
C TRP A 19 28.26 -24.06 36.56
N ASN A 20 28.82 -25.27 36.36
CA ASN A 20 29.21 -26.17 37.45
C ASN A 20 30.33 -25.58 38.34
N ASP A 21 31.34 -24.95 37.74
CA ASP A 21 32.41 -24.25 38.50
C ASP A 21 31.84 -23.09 39.33
N THR A 22 30.84 -22.41 38.78
CA THR A 22 30.15 -21.30 39.43
C THR A 22 29.29 -21.79 40.59
N PHE A 23 28.51 -22.88 40.41
CA PHE A 23 27.76 -23.53 41.49
C PHE A 23 28.68 -24.05 42.60
N TYR A 24 29.83 -24.64 42.26
CA TYR A 24 30.81 -25.10 43.23
C TYR A 24 31.37 -23.93 44.08
N LEU A 25 31.70 -22.80 43.45
CA LEU A 25 32.14 -21.60 44.15
C LEU A 25 31.05 -21.01 45.07
N VAL A 26 29.79 -20.98 44.63
CA VAL A 26 28.66 -20.52 45.47
C VAL A 26 28.45 -21.46 46.66
N ARG A 27 28.39 -22.78 46.43
CA ARG A 27 28.24 -23.78 47.50
C ARG A 27 29.37 -23.69 48.52
N ARG A 28 30.63 -23.56 48.08
CA ARG A 28 31.81 -23.37 48.95
C ARG A 28 31.78 -22.06 49.76
N CYS A 29 31.07 -21.03 49.31
CA CYS A 29 30.83 -19.81 50.09
C CYS A 29 29.72 -20.01 51.12
N MET A 30 28.66 -20.76 50.79
CA MET A 30 27.58 -21.11 51.72
C MET A 30 28.06 -22.06 52.83
N GLU A 31 28.93 -23.03 52.52
CA GLU A 31 29.53 -23.96 53.49
C GLU A 31 30.38 -23.28 54.58
N LYS A 32 30.78 -22.02 54.40
CA LYS A 32 31.56 -21.27 55.40
C LYS A 32 30.71 -20.67 56.53
N SER A 33 29.41 -20.46 56.33
CA SER A 33 28.49 -20.10 57.41
C SER A 33 28.01 -21.36 58.12
N ARG A 34 28.73 -21.78 59.17
CA ARG A 34 28.42 -22.96 60.01
C ARG A 34 27.22 -22.78 60.96
N ASP A 35 26.49 -21.68 60.84
CA ASP A 35 25.37 -21.30 61.70
C ASP A 35 24.14 -21.11 60.81
N GLU A 36 23.27 -22.13 60.73
CA GLU A 36 22.07 -22.11 59.88
C GLU A 36 21.08 -20.99 60.26
N SER A 37 21.24 -20.40 61.45
CA SER A 37 20.41 -19.28 61.92
C SER A 37 20.80 -17.93 61.32
N LYS A 38 21.92 -17.82 60.57
CA LYS A 38 22.42 -16.55 60.03
C LYS A 38 22.70 -16.63 58.52
N PRO A 39 22.24 -15.66 57.72
CA PRO A 39 22.52 -15.66 56.29
C PRO A 39 24.00 -15.42 56.02
N CYS A 40 24.54 -16.08 54.99
CA CYS A 40 25.95 -16.01 54.62
C CYS A 40 26.34 -14.58 54.21
N GLU A 41 26.94 -13.79 55.14
CA GLU A 41 27.25 -12.37 54.90
C GLU A 41 28.03 -12.08 53.61
N PRO A 42 29.04 -12.87 53.19
CA PRO A 42 29.72 -12.64 51.91
C PRO A 42 28.79 -12.78 50.70
N LEU A 43 27.83 -13.71 50.76
CA LEU A 43 26.84 -13.91 49.72
C LEU A 43 25.81 -12.78 49.71
N VAL A 44 25.28 -12.41 50.89
CA VAL A 44 24.35 -11.26 51.05
C VAL A 44 25.00 -9.98 50.54
N ARG A 45 26.19 -9.63 51.03
CA ARG A 45 26.93 -8.42 50.61
C ARG A 45 27.27 -8.43 49.11
N SER A 46 27.45 -9.61 48.51
CA SER A 46 27.65 -9.75 47.06
C SER A 46 26.36 -9.61 46.27
N LEU A 47 25.24 -10.15 46.78
CA LEU A 47 23.91 -10.00 46.20
C LEU A 47 23.38 -8.56 46.32
N GLU A 48 23.58 -7.91 47.46
CA GLU A 48 23.29 -6.49 47.67
C GLU A 48 24.09 -5.63 46.69
N ARG A 49 25.40 -5.87 46.55
CA ARG A 49 26.24 -5.14 45.60
C ARG A 49 25.90 -5.44 44.15
N LEU A 50 25.49 -6.67 43.81
CA LEU A 50 24.98 -7.01 42.48
C LEU A 50 23.63 -6.32 42.22
N GLN A 51 22.71 -6.34 43.20
CA GLN A 51 21.44 -5.63 43.14
C GLN A 51 21.65 -4.11 43.06
N GLU A 52 22.63 -3.53 43.75
CA GLU A 52 22.96 -2.10 43.70
C GLU A 52 23.53 -1.70 42.34
N VAL A 53 24.23 -2.59 41.64
CA VAL A 53 24.72 -2.36 40.28
C VAL A 53 23.64 -2.65 39.22
N LEU A 54 22.76 -3.64 39.44
CA LEU A 54 21.57 -3.87 38.62
C LEU A 54 20.47 -2.82 38.82
N ARG A 55 20.43 -2.17 39.99
CA ARG A 55 19.60 -0.98 40.31
C ARG A 55 20.34 0.33 40.05
N ALA A 56 21.61 0.32 39.64
CA ALA A 56 22.26 1.54 39.16
C ALA A 56 21.42 2.04 37.98
N PRO A 57 20.99 3.31 38.00
CA PRO A 57 19.64 3.65 37.56
C PRO A 57 19.45 3.31 36.09
N PHE A 58 18.44 2.48 35.80
CA PHE A 58 18.05 2.13 34.42
C PHE A 58 17.81 3.40 33.58
N ALA A 59 17.47 4.53 34.21
CA ALA A 59 17.34 5.83 33.58
C ALA A 59 18.59 6.21 32.77
N ASN A 60 19.80 5.89 33.25
CA ASN A 60 21.04 6.19 32.52
C ASN A 60 21.27 5.25 31.32
N ILE A 61 20.75 4.02 31.37
CA ILE A 61 20.77 3.10 30.22
C ILE A 61 19.73 3.55 29.18
N SER A 62 18.53 3.92 29.62
CA SER A 62 17.48 4.49 28.75
C SER A 62 17.95 5.79 28.10
N ARG A 63 18.50 6.74 28.87
CA ARG A 63 19.15 7.98 28.37
C ARG A 63 20.19 7.69 27.30
N HIS A 64 21.16 6.81 27.57
CA HIS A 64 22.21 6.46 26.60
C HIS A 64 21.67 5.75 25.34
N ARG A 65 20.62 4.91 25.46
CA ARG A 65 19.98 4.30 24.29
C ARG A 65 19.24 5.33 23.44
N LEU A 66 18.49 6.24 24.07
CA LEU A 66 17.83 7.36 23.38
C LEU A 66 18.85 8.28 22.70
N GLU A 67 19.96 8.60 23.37
CA GLU A 67 21.07 9.38 22.80
C GLU A 67 21.70 8.70 21.57
N MET A 68 21.93 7.39 21.63
CA MET A 68 22.45 6.64 20.47
C MET A 68 21.44 6.63 19.31
N ILE A 69 20.15 6.46 19.59
CA ILE A 69 19.10 6.47 18.56
C ILE A 69 18.98 7.86 17.92
N ALA A 70 18.95 8.93 18.72
CA ALA A 70 18.95 10.30 18.22
C ALA A 70 20.16 10.57 17.30
N LYS A 71 21.36 10.22 17.74
CA LYS A 71 22.60 10.35 16.95
C LYS A 71 22.58 9.52 15.66
N GLN A 72 22.02 8.31 15.70
CA GLN A 72 21.87 7.45 14.51
C GLN A 72 20.93 8.04 13.46
N GLN A 73 19.90 8.78 13.88
CA GLN A 73 18.96 9.47 12.97
C GLN A 73 19.38 10.92 12.66
N GLY A 74 20.53 11.40 13.15
CA GLY A 74 21.00 12.77 12.95
C GLY A 74 20.28 13.84 13.79
N MET A 75 19.53 13.45 14.82
CA MET A 75 18.80 14.34 15.71
C MET A 75 19.67 14.89 16.85
N GLY A 76 19.33 16.08 17.32
CA GLY A 76 19.86 16.62 18.58
C GLY A 76 19.35 15.84 19.80
N PHE A 77 20.13 15.85 20.87
CA PHE A 77 19.76 15.19 22.13
C PHE A 77 20.19 16.03 23.32
N HIS A 78 19.24 16.37 24.18
CA HIS A 78 19.45 17.17 25.38
C HIS A 78 18.79 16.50 26.59
N ILE A 79 19.33 16.70 27.80
CA ILE A 79 18.74 16.18 29.04
C ILE A 79 18.54 17.36 29.99
N THR A 80 17.32 17.49 30.52
CA THR A 80 16.98 18.43 31.57
C THR A 80 16.36 17.64 32.71
N GLU A 81 17.11 17.47 33.81
CA GLU A 81 16.71 16.68 34.97
C GLU A 81 16.26 15.25 34.59
N ASP A 82 14.96 14.98 34.66
CA ASP A 82 14.34 13.69 34.36
C ASP A 82 13.70 13.61 32.95
N THR A 83 13.77 14.67 32.15
CA THR A 83 13.28 14.71 30.77
C THR A 83 14.43 14.63 29.76
N CYS A 84 14.28 13.77 28.75
CA CYS A 84 15.17 13.72 27.58
C CYS A 84 14.46 14.35 26.38
N TYR A 85 15.14 15.27 25.70
CA TYR A 85 14.66 15.95 24.51
C TYR A 85 15.38 15.40 23.29
N LEU A 86 14.63 14.95 22.28
CA LEU A 86 15.16 14.59 20.95
C LEU A 86 14.68 15.66 19.97
N THR A 87 15.59 16.41 19.37
CA THR A 87 15.28 17.62 18.59
C THR A 87 15.61 17.44 17.10
N ALA A 88 14.72 17.93 16.24
CA ALA A 88 14.93 18.11 14.81
C ALA A 88 14.39 19.49 14.39
N ASP A 89 14.53 19.87 13.11
CA ASP A 89 14.14 21.21 12.62
C ASP A 89 12.68 21.58 12.92
N LEU A 90 11.74 20.69 12.55
CA LEU A 90 10.30 20.99 12.59
C LEU A 90 9.52 20.22 13.67
N PHE A 91 10.20 19.50 14.56
CA PHE A 91 9.57 18.84 15.71
C PHE A 91 10.60 18.48 16.79
N TYR A 92 10.11 18.26 18.01
CA TYR A 92 10.88 17.63 19.07
C TYR A 92 10.04 16.59 19.83
N LEU A 93 10.72 15.67 20.53
CA LEU A 93 10.11 14.75 21.48
C LEU A 93 10.55 15.09 22.89
N GLU A 94 9.61 15.00 23.85
CA GLU A 94 9.90 15.00 25.28
C GLU A 94 9.71 13.58 25.82
N VAL A 95 10.73 13.00 26.46
CA VAL A 95 10.65 11.67 27.09
C VAL A 95 10.89 11.82 28.58
N PHE A 96 9.82 11.71 29.37
CA PHE A 96 9.85 11.81 30.82
C PHE A 96 10.23 10.46 31.44
N LEU A 97 11.36 10.42 32.15
CA LEU A 97 11.90 9.22 32.78
C LEU A 97 11.67 9.25 34.29
N LEU A 98 11.15 8.16 34.86
CA LEU A 98 11.11 7.99 36.30
C LEU A 98 12.53 7.78 36.86
N PRO A 99 12.80 8.11 38.15
CA PRO A 99 14.08 7.81 38.80
C PRO A 99 14.49 6.32 38.76
N CYS A 100 13.51 5.41 38.65
CA CYS A 100 13.73 3.98 38.47
C CYS A 100 14.12 3.57 37.04
N GLY A 101 14.03 4.48 36.07
CA GLY A 101 14.38 4.29 34.65
C GLY A 101 13.28 3.78 33.73
N GLY A 102 12.05 3.64 34.23
CA GLY A 102 10.86 3.48 33.39
C GLY A 102 10.48 4.78 32.70
N VAL A 103 9.81 4.69 31.55
CA VAL A 103 9.27 5.87 30.84
C VAL A 103 7.87 6.17 31.35
N GLN A 104 7.70 7.37 31.91
CA GLN A 104 6.41 7.84 32.43
C GLN A 104 5.52 8.28 31.29
N GLU A 105 6.03 9.17 30.43
CA GLU A 105 5.30 9.85 29.37
C GLU A 105 6.24 10.12 28.19
N VAL A 106 5.70 10.11 26.97
CA VAL A 106 6.37 10.59 25.76
C VAL A 106 5.45 11.61 25.12
N LYS A 107 5.96 12.78 24.75
CA LYS A 107 5.25 13.78 23.97
C LYS A 107 5.95 14.03 22.65
N VAL A 108 5.17 14.33 21.62
CA VAL A 108 5.63 14.85 20.33
C VAL A 108 5.14 16.28 20.24
N ALA A 109 6.01 17.18 19.78
CA ALA A 109 5.69 18.59 19.59
C ALA A 109 6.12 19.02 18.20
N PRO A 110 5.19 19.03 17.22
CA PRO A 110 5.41 19.67 15.93
C PRO A 110 5.70 21.18 16.11
N HIS A 111 6.41 21.78 15.16
CA HIS A 111 6.74 23.20 15.22
C HIS A 111 5.46 24.07 15.27
N GLY A 112 5.37 24.94 16.29
CA GLY A 112 4.24 25.84 16.49
C GLY A 112 3.04 25.21 17.23
N GLU A 113 3.08 23.92 17.51
CA GLU A 113 2.02 23.18 18.22
C GLU A 113 2.40 22.86 19.68
N ALA A 114 1.41 22.52 20.50
CA ALA A 114 1.64 22.16 21.89
C ALA A 114 2.07 20.68 22.00
N PRO A 115 2.98 20.30 22.92
CA PRO A 115 3.39 18.91 23.07
C PRO A 115 2.23 17.97 23.42
N ALA A 116 1.88 17.06 22.51
CA ALA A 116 0.82 16.08 22.69
C ALA A 116 1.36 14.70 23.10
N PRO A 117 0.65 13.95 23.96
CA PRO A 117 1.11 12.64 24.43
C PRO A 117 1.03 11.55 23.34
N SER A 118 2.14 10.85 23.14
CA SER A 118 2.25 9.70 22.22
C SER A 118 2.21 8.39 22.98
N GLU A 119 1.02 7.77 23.06
CA GLU A 119 0.88 6.44 23.69
C GLU A 119 1.66 5.36 22.93
N SER A 120 1.80 5.49 21.60
CA SER A 120 2.48 4.46 20.81
C SER A 120 4.01 4.42 21.04
N LEU A 121 4.67 5.59 21.05
CA LEU A 121 6.10 5.68 21.38
C LEU A 121 6.34 5.34 22.86
N LEU A 122 5.41 5.72 23.74
CA LEU A 122 5.43 5.38 25.16
C LEU A 122 5.36 3.86 25.38
N GLN A 123 4.50 3.13 24.66
CA GLN A 123 4.43 1.67 24.72
C GLN A 123 5.71 0.99 24.20
N LEU A 124 6.30 1.48 23.10
CA LEU A 124 7.57 0.95 22.58
C LEU A 124 8.73 1.15 23.57
N LEU A 125 8.81 2.31 24.23
CA LEU A 125 9.83 2.55 25.26
C LEU A 125 9.57 1.79 26.57
N ARG A 126 8.30 1.67 27.02
CA ARG A 126 7.92 0.87 28.20
C ARG A 126 8.20 -0.62 28.01
N SER A 127 7.91 -1.17 26.82
CA SER A 127 8.25 -2.55 26.43
C SER A 127 9.74 -2.75 26.13
N ARG A 128 10.55 -1.68 26.15
CA ARG A 128 12.00 -1.68 25.84
C ARG A 128 12.30 -2.10 24.40
N ASN A 129 11.34 -1.96 23.49
CA ASN A 129 11.51 -2.22 22.07
C ASN A 129 12.12 -1.00 21.36
N PHE A 130 13.43 -0.81 21.60
CA PHE A 130 14.22 0.28 21.01
C PHE A 130 14.41 0.15 19.49
N VAL A 131 14.21 -1.03 18.92
CA VAL A 131 14.34 -1.29 17.48
C VAL A 131 13.16 -0.67 16.75
N ASP A 132 11.94 -1.02 17.14
CA ASP A 132 10.72 -0.49 16.53
C ASP A 132 10.52 0.99 16.89
N PHE A 133 10.94 1.41 18.10
CA PHE A 133 11.01 2.84 18.43
C PHE A 133 11.94 3.61 17.47
N SER A 134 13.12 3.09 17.16
CA SER A 134 14.05 3.73 16.22
C SER A 134 13.47 3.78 14.80
N MET A 135 12.78 2.71 14.35
CA MET A 135 12.07 2.71 13.07
C MET A 135 10.92 3.73 13.02
N LYS A 136 10.09 3.80 14.07
CA LYS A 136 8.99 4.78 14.13
C LYS A 136 9.51 6.22 14.22
N LEU A 137 10.56 6.47 15.01
CA LEU A 137 11.22 7.78 15.06
C LEU A 137 11.83 8.17 13.72
N LYS A 138 12.43 7.23 12.98
CA LYS A 138 12.90 7.46 11.61
C LYS A 138 11.74 7.85 10.68
N GLY A 139 10.61 7.17 10.77
CA GLY A 139 9.39 7.51 10.03
C GLY A 139 8.95 8.96 10.28
N LEU A 140 8.85 9.35 11.55
CA LEU A 140 8.53 10.72 11.97
C LEU A 140 9.57 11.74 11.45
N PHE A 141 10.87 11.44 11.60
CA PHE A 141 11.93 12.30 11.06
C PHE A 141 11.81 12.48 9.53
N THR A 142 11.53 11.41 8.77
CA THR A 142 11.38 11.51 7.30
C THR A 142 10.12 12.25 6.83
N GLN A 143 9.12 12.40 7.69
CA GLN A 143 7.90 13.19 7.42
C GLN A 143 8.17 14.69 7.57
N TYR A 144 8.90 15.08 8.62
CA TYR A 144 9.22 16.46 8.96
C TYR A 144 10.55 16.96 8.37
N ASN A 145 11.31 16.12 7.66
CA ASN A 145 12.50 16.52 6.89
C ASN A 145 12.11 17.27 5.60
N ILE A 146 11.52 18.45 5.76
CA ILE A 146 11.06 19.32 4.68
C ILE A 146 12.27 20.14 4.14
N PRO A 147 12.49 20.19 2.82
CA PRO A 147 13.58 20.95 2.23
C PRO A 147 13.36 22.46 2.25
N GLY A 148 14.45 23.23 2.27
CA GLY A 148 14.45 24.69 2.08
C GLY A 148 15.08 25.46 3.25
N GLU A 149 14.96 26.79 3.20
CA GLU A 149 15.20 27.68 4.35
C GLU A 149 13.99 27.69 5.27
N ASP A 150 14.14 28.19 6.49
CA ASP A 150 13.13 28.05 7.55
C ASP A 150 11.77 28.67 7.16
N GLU A 151 11.74 29.87 6.55
CA GLU A 151 10.48 30.46 6.05
C GLU A 151 9.77 29.57 5.02
N VAL A 152 10.52 28.92 4.14
CA VAL A 152 9.99 28.00 3.12
C VAL A 152 9.49 26.71 3.78
N LYS A 153 10.23 26.17 4.75
CA LYS A 153 9.82 24.99 5.53
C LYS A 153 8.50 25.21 6.25
N TYR A 154 8.30 26.36 6.90
CA TYR A 154 7.04 26.67 7.61
C TYR A 154 5.85 26.76 6.65
N LYS A 155 6.04 27.39 5.48
CA LYS A 155 5.00 27.46 4.44
C LYS A 155 4.64 26.08 3.89
N LEU A 156 5.65 25.25 3.64
CA LEU A 156 5.46 23.87 3.17
C LEU A 156 4.78 22.98 4.22
N LEU A 157 5.11 23.15 5.51
CA LEU A 157 4.42 22.46 6.61
C LEU A 157 2.95 22.86 6.69
N ALA A 158 2.65 24.17 6.67
CA ALA A 158 1.27 24.66 6.68
C ALA A 158 0.48 24.17 5.45
N SER A 159 1.10 24.18 4.26
CA SER A 159 0.51 23.65 3.03
C SER A 159 0.19 22.15 3.13
N LEU A 160 1.11 21.35 3.68
CA LEU A 160 0.90 19.92 3.95
C LEU A 160 -0.25 19.69 4.94
N GLN A 161 -0.38 20.52 5.99
CA GLN A 161 -1.50 20.42 6.94
C GLN A 161 -2.86 20.71 6.28
N PHE A 162 -2.94 21.68 5.36
CA PHE A 162 -4.16 21.90 4.58
C PHE A 162 -4.46 20.74 3.62
N LEU A 163 -3.43 20.20 2.96
CA LEU A 163 -3.58 19.02 2.11
C LEU A 163 -4.16 17.84 2.87
N VAL A 164 -3.65 17.54 4.07
CA VAL A 164 -4.15 16.46 4.94
C VAL A 164 -5.63 16.66 5.27
N LYS A 165 -6.05 17.88 5.62
CA LYS A 165 -7.46 18.21 5.91
C LYS A 165 -8.36 18.03 4.68
N ASP A 166 -7.90 18.47 3.51
CA ASP A 166 -8.64 18.26 2.26
C ASP A 166 -8.75 16.77 1.90
N LEU A 167 -7.69 15.98 2.08
CA LEU A 167 -7.74 14.52 1.89
C LEU A 167 -8.68 13.84 2.89
N GLN A 168 -8.72 14.28 4.16
CA GLN A 168 -9.71 13.82 5.15
C GLN A 168 -11.14 14.13 4.70
N HIS A 169 -11.42 15.36 4.23
CA HIS A 169 -12.72 15.73 3.68
C HIS A 169 -13.11 14.87 2.47
N ILE A 170 -12.18 14.62 1.54
CA ILE A 170 -12.40 13.77 0.35
C ILE A 170 -12.66 12.31 0.75
N SER A 171 -11.97 11.80 1.77
CA SER A 171 -12.20 10.45 2.29
C SER A 171 -13.64 10.28 2.77
N ASN A 172 -14.14 11.27 3.51
CA ASN A 172 -15.46 11.26 4.14
C ASN A 172 -16.63 11.55 3.18
N LEU A 173 -16.37 11.83 1.90
CA LEU A 173 -17.43 12.02 0.89
C LEU A 173 -18.27 10.74 0.70
N PRO A 174 -19.61 10.86 0.52
CA PRO A 174 -20.50 9.71 0.36
C PRO A 174 -20.06 8.70 -0.71
N ARG A 175 -20.31 7.43 -0.45
CA ARG A 175 -20.01 6.29 -1.34
C ARG A 175 -21.19 5.31 -1.30
N GLU A 176 -21.37 4.56 -2.38
CA GLU A 176 -22.29 3.43 -2.40
C GLU A 176 -21.62 2.24 -1.69
N PRO A 177 -22.23 1.68 -0.62
CA PRO A 177 -21.62 0.58 0.13
C PRO A 177 -21.73 -0.74 -0.64
N GLN A 178 -20.61 -1.42 -0.83
CA GLN A 178 -20.55 -2.78 -1.37
C GLN A 178 -20.64 -3.81 -0.24
N HIS A 179 -21.00 -5.06 -0.57
CA HIS A 179 -21.18 -6.12 0.44
C HIS A 179 -19.82 -6.78 0.81
N CYS A 180 -18.86 -5.98 1.27
CA CYS A 180 -17.49 -6.41 1.58
C CYS A 180 -17.08 -6.04 3.02
N ASP A 181 -15.87 -6.46 3.40
CA ASP A 181 -15.22 -5.96 4.62
C ASP A 181 -14.98 -4.44 4.47
N PRO A 182 -15.48 -3.59 5.39
CA PRO A 182 -15.43 -2.14 5.24
C PRO A 182 -14.00 -1.58 5.21
N GLU A 183 -13.02 -2.26 5.81
CA GLU A 183 -11.62 -1.82 5.77
C GLU A 183 -11.01 -2.10 4.37
N VAL A 184 -11.22 -3.31 3.85
CA VAL A 184 -10.78 -3.70 2.49
C VAL A 184 -11.44 -2.83 1.43
N GLU A 185 -12.74 -2.53 1.58
CA GLU A 185 -13.48 -1.63 0.70
C GLU A 185 -12.95 -0.19 0.76
N LEU A 186 -12.66 0.33 1.96
CA LEU A 186 -12.07 1.65 2.13
C LEU A 186 -10.68 1.76 1.47
N ILE A 187 -9.83 0.72 1.61
CA ILE A 187 -8.50 0.66 1.01
C ILE A 187 -8.60 0.59 -0.52
N ASN A 188 -9.37 -0.35 -1.08
CA ASN A 188 -9.37 -0.65 -2.52
C ASN A 188 -10.30 0.23 -3.35
N ASN A 189 -11.44 0.64 -2.80
CA ASN A 189 -12.48 1.38 -3.54
C ASN A 189 -12.59 2.86 -3.08
N GLY A 190 -11.83 3.26 -2.05
CA GLY A 190 -11.91 4.62 -1.53
C GLY A 190 -11.23 5.67 -2.39
N ARG A 191 -11.85 6.85 -2.54
CA ARG A 191 -11.32 7.98 -3.35
C ARG A 191 -9.88 8.37 -2.97
N VAL A 192 -9.52 8.28 -1.70
CA VAL A 192 -8.14 8.51 -1.21
C VAL A 192 -7.60 7.32 -0.39
N GLY A 193 -8.16 6.12 -0.60
CA GLY A 193 -7.85 4.93 0.20
C GLY A 193 -8.26 5.07 1.68
N CYS A 194 -7.59 4.31 2.55
CA CYS A 194 -7.65 4.46 4.00
C CYS A 194 -6.55 5.43 4.47
N LEU A 195 -6.94 6.63 4.94
CA LEU A 195 -6.01 7.68 5.38
C LEU A 195 -5.76 7.58 6.89
N MET A 196 -4.58 7.10 7.27
CA MET A 196 -4.09 7.10 8.65
C MET A 196 -3.36 8.41 8.94
N SER A 197 -4.05 9.31 9.67
CA SER A 197 -3.52 10.64 10.06
C SER A 197 -4.00 11.08 11.45
N GLU A 198 -4.58 10.18 12.26
CA GLU A 198 -5.28 10.53 13.51
C GLU A 198 -4.37 10.91 14.69
N LYS A 199 -3.04 10.76 14.56
CA LYS A 199 -2.09 10.99 15.65
C LYS A 199 -0.86 11.72 15.14
N GLU A 200 -0.46 12.77 15.85
CA GLU A 200 0.76 13.57 15.61
C GLU A 200 2.05 12.73 15.70
N ASP A 201 1.98 11.54 16.32
CA ASP A 201 3.09 10.58 16.42
C ASP A 201 3.25 9.65 15.20
N CYS A 202 2.39 9.76 14.19
CA CYS A 202 2.37 8.90 13.01
C CYS A 202 2.63 9.67 11.71
N PRO A 203 3.40 9.09 10.77
CA PRO A 203 3.42 9.57 9.39
C PRO A 203 2.03 9.48 8.76
N ILE A 204 1.69 10.51 7.96
CA ILE A 204 0.49 10.54 7.13
C ILE A 204 0.62 9.40 6.10
N ILE A 205 -0.17 8.34 6.27
CA ILE A 205 -0.13 7.16 5.40
C ILE A 205 -1.49 6.96 4.75
N ILE A 206 -1.48 6.73 3.43
CA ILE A 206 -2.62 6.26 2.66
C ILE A 206 -2.41 4.77 2.34
N GLN A 207 -3.24 3.87 2.85
CA GLN A 207 -3.32 2.51 2.34
C GLN A 207 -4.26 2.50 1.13
N PHE A 208 -3.80 1.99 -0.01
CA PHE A 208 -4.52 2.12 -1.28
C PHE A 208 -4.78 0.81 -2.02
N TYR A 209 -4.08 -0.27 -1.68
CA TYR A 209 -4.33 -1.58 -2.30
C TYR A 209 -4.03 -2.74 -1.34
N VAL A 210 -4.99 -3.65 -1.22
CA VAL A 210 -4.81 -4.95 -0.55
C VAL A 210 -5.42 -6.05 -1.44
N PRO A 211 -4.67 -7.10 -1.80
CA PRO A 211 -5.23 -8.19 -2.59
C PRO A 211 -6.27 -8.96 -1.76
N PRO A 212 -7.36 -9.48 -2.36
CA PRO A 212 -8.32 -10.31 -1.65
C PRO A 212 -7.64 -11.60 -1.15
N THR A 213 -7.44 -11.73 0.16
CA THR A 213 -7.14 -13.02 0.76
C THR A 213 -8.40 -13.86 0.81
N GLU A 214 -8.47 -14.91 -0.01
CA GLU A 214 -9.35 -16.03 0.28
C GLU A 214 -8.88 -16.68 1.59
N ARG A 215 -9.51 -16.29 2.71
CA ARG A 215 -9.55 -17.11 3.92
C ARG A 215 -10.21 -18.45 3.55
N THR A 216 -9.38 -19.39 3.10
CA THR A 216 -9.76 -20.78 2.94
C THR A 216 -10.13 -21.25 4.34
N THR A 217 -11.39 -21.67 4.51
CA THR A 217 -11.89 -22.17 5.79
C THR A 217 -10.97 -23.29 6.28
N SER A 218 -10.53 -23.18 7.52
CA SER A 218 -9.50 -24.00 8.14
C SER A 218 -9.86 -25.48 8.11
N ASP A 219 -9.28 -26.26 7.19
CA ASP A 219 -9.26 -27.73 7.19
C ASP A 219 -8.12 -28.26 6.28
N SER A 220 -6.92 -27.67 6.42
CA SER A 220 -5.69 -28.10 5.72
C SER A 220 -4.61 -28.47 6.74
N PRO A 221 -4.11 -29.73 6.78
CA PRO A 221 -3.07 -30.16 7.71
C PRO A 221 -1.63 -29.84 7.22
N PHE A 222 -1.48 -29.12 6.12
CA PHE A 222 -0.18 -28.63 5.64
C PHE A 222 -0.07 -27.14 5.98
N GLY A 223 1.00 -26.82 6.71
CA GLY A 223 1.11 -25.59 7.50
C GLY A 223 0.90 -24.30 6.73
N GLU A 224 0.32 -23.34 7.44
CA GLU A 224 0.16 -21.95 7.01
C GLU A 224 1.49 -21.39 6.47
N SER A 225 1.49 -20.98 5.21
CA SER A 225 2.40 -19.91 4.81
C SER A 225 1.81 -18.62 5.36
N ASP A 226 2.16 -18.35 6.61
CA ASP A 226 1.67 -17.28 7.49
C ASP A 226 2.13 -15.89 7.00
N LEU A 227 1.73 -15.55 5.77
CA LEU A 227 2.01 -14.30 5.08
C LEU A 227 0.71 -13.50 5.04
N GLU A 228 0.55 -12.59 6.00
CA GLU A 228 -0.47 -11.55 5.91
C GLU A 228 -0.37 -10.82 4.55
N PRO A 229 -1.50 -10.46 3.92
CA PRO A 229 -1.47 -9.79 2.63
C PRO A 229 -0.76 -8.45 2.77
N VAL A 230 0.33 -8.27 1.99
CA VAL A 230 1.14 -7.06 2.03
C VAL A 230 0.33 -5.87 1.50
N VAL A 231 -0.30 -5.14 2.43
CA VAL A 231 -1.02 -3.90 2.16
C VAL A 231 -0.06 -2.89 1.53
N ARG A 232 -0.44 -2.33 0.38
CA ARG A 232 0.31 -1.27 -0.29
C ARG A 232 -0.12 0.07 0.28
N ALA A 233 0.88 0.81 0.75
CA ALA A 233 0.71 2.09 1.39
C ALA A 233 1.54 3.18 0.69
N ALA A 234 1.17 4.44 0.89
CA ALA A 234 1.90 5.61 0.44
C ALA A 234 2.02 6.61 1.59
N GLN A 235 3.24 6.98 1.98
CA GLN A 235 3.48 8.08 2.91
C GLN A 235 3.36 9.40 2.16
N VAL A 236 2.52 10.32 2.66
CA VAL A 236 2.40 11.68 2.14
C VAL A 236 3.44 12.58 2.81
N THR A 237 4.26 13.26 2.01
CA THR A 237 5.34 14.13 2.49
C THR A 237 5.67 15.20 1.44
N VAL A 238 6.69 16.03 1.69
CA VAL A 238 7.16 17.09 0.79
C VAL A 238 8.48 16.68 0.13
N GLY A 239 8.62 16.97 -1.16
CA GLY A 239 9.81 16.73 -1.96
C GLY A 239 10.38 18.01 -2.57
N VAL A 240 11.68 18.02 -2.82
CA VAL A 240 12.34 19.06 -3.64
C VAL A 240 11.81 18.97 -5.07
N SER A 241 11.66 20.11 -5.73
CA SER A 241 11.36 20.17 -7.17
C SER A 241 12.24 21.22 -7.84
N ASP A 242 12.76 20.90 -9.03
CA ASP A 242 13.53 21.84 -9.86
C ASP A 242 12.69 23.02 -10.37
N GLN A 243 11.35 22.86 -10.37
CA GLN A 243 10.39 23.89 -10.73
C GLN A 243 9.55 24.28 -9.52
N ALA A 244 9.19 25.57 -9.42
CA ALA A 244 8.33 26.06 -8.36
C ALA A 244 6.86 25.80 -8.68
N HIS A 245 6.15 25.15 -7.75
CA HIS A 245 4.75 24.77 -7.89
C HIS A 245 3.86 25.68 -7.04
N ARG A 246 2.63 25.94 -7.51
CA ARG A 246 1.62 26.61 -6.69
C ARG A 246 1.01 25.60 -5.72
N LEU A 247 1.29 25.77 -4.44
CA LEU A 247 0.77 24.94 -3.36
C LEU A 247 -0.25 25.73 -2.53
N GLN A 248 -1.27 25.04 -2.04
CA GLN A 248 -2.37 25.64 -1.29
C GLN A 248 -1.93 26.11 0.11
N MET A 249 -2.43 27.27 0.53
CA MET A 249 -2.24 27.83 1.88
C MET A 249 -3.58 27.95 2.64
N ALA A 250 -4.63 27.34 2.12
CA ALA A 250 -5.93 27.12 2.76
C ALA A 250 -6.59 25.86 2.15
N SER A 251 -7.76 25.44 2.67
CA SER A 251 -8.56 24.34 2.12
C SER A 251 -9.00 24.66 0.68
N VAL A 252 -8.80 23.72 -0.25
CA VAL A 252 -9.35 23.80 -1.62
C VAL A 252 -10.64 22.96 -1.78
N VAL A 253 -11.00 22.13 -0.80
CA VAL A 253 -12.30 21.45 -0.77
C VAL A 253 -13.35 22.44 -0.21
N PRO A 254 -14.50 22.64 -0.89
CA PRO A 254 -15.55 23.53 -0.40
C PRO A 254 -16.16 23.01 0.91
N GLN A 255 -16.76 23.91 1.68
CA GLN A 255 -17.52 23.56 2.89
C GLN A 255 -19.01 23.91 2.69
N PRO A 256 -19.94 22.94 2.72
CA PRO A 256 -19.69 21.49 2.86
C PRO A 256 -19.01 20.88 1.62
N PRO A 257 -18.27 19.76 1.77
CA PRO A 257 -17.69 19.02 0.65
C PRO A 257 -18.78 18.54 -0.33
N GLN A 258 -18.49 18.62 -1.63
CA GLN A 258 -19.45 18.34 -2.70
C GLN A 258 -18.89 17.35 -3.73
N LEU A 259 -19.81 16.66 -4.40
CA LEU A 259 -19.54 15.80 -5.55
C LEU A 259 -20.11 16.45 -6.81
N ASP A 260 -19.41 16.28 -7.93
CA ASP A 260 -19.93 16.60 -9.26
C ASP A 260 -20.92 15.50 -9.74
N PRO A 261 -21.62 15.69 -10.89
CA PRO A 261 -22.54 14.70 -11.44
C PRO A 261 -21.88 13.35 -11.81
N GLN A 262 -20.55 13.29 -11.86
CA GLN A 262 -19.75 12.11 -12.17
C GLN A 262 -19.26 11.40 -10.88
N GLY A 263 -19.58 11.92 -9.70
CA GLY A 263 -19.18 11.35 -8.41
C GLY A 263 -17.74 11.67 -7.99
N CYS A 264 -17.09 12.63 -8.66
CA CYS A 264 -15.77 13.14 -8.31
C CYS A 264 -15.87 14.33 -7.32
N PRO A 265 -14.85 14.56 -6.46
CA PRO A 265 -14.87 15.71 -5.55
C PRO A 265 -14.79 17.04 -6.30
N VAL A 266 -15.62 18.02 -5.89
CA VAL A 266 -15.54 19.40 -6.39
C VAL A 266 -14.42 20.15 -5.64
N PHE A 267 -13.65 20.96 -6.37
CA PHE A 267 -12.55 21.77 -5.83
C PHE A 267 -12.74 23.25 -6.16
N ILE A 268 -12.36 24.12 -5.24
CA ILE A 268 -12.25 25.56 -5.48
C ILE A 268 -10.96 25.80 -6.31
N PRO A 269 -11.00 26.60 -7.39
CA PRO A 269 -9.81 26.92 -8.16
C PRO A 269 -8.69 27.52 -7.31
N LEU A 270 -7.44 27.06 -7.50
CA LEU A 270 -6.27 27.61 -6.78
C LEU A 270 -6.09 29.13 -6.97
N SER A 271 -6.66 29.75 -8.00
CA SER A 271 -6.68 31.20 -8.20
C SER A 271 -7.56 31.97 -7.19
N GLU A 272 -8.51 31.29 -6.56
CA GLU A 272 -9.50 31.87 -5.63
C GLU A 272 -9.16 31.56 -4.16
N VAL A 273 -8.22 30.64 -3.93
CA VAL A 273 -7.75 30.21 -2.61
C VAL A 273 -6.34 30.77 -2.35
N PRO A 274 -6.01 31.20 -1.12
CA PRO A 274 -4.62 31.49 -0.74
C PRO A 274 -3.67 30.37 -1.16
N ASN A 275 -2.64 30.72 -1.93
CA ASN A 275 -1.64 29.80 -2.47
C ASN A 275 -0.28 30.49 -2.55
N GLU A 276 0.80 29.71 -2.51
CA GLU A 276 2.17 30.21 -2.69
C GLU A 276 2.96 29.40 -3.71
N LEU A 277 3.92 30.05 -4.36
CA LEU A 277 4.79 29.46 -5.38
C LEU A 277 6.10 29.00 -4.70
N LEU A 278 6.25 27.69 -4.48
CA LEU A 278 7.34 27.12 -3.67
C LEU A 278 8.17 26.10 -4.48
N PRO A 279 9.51 26.00 -4.27
CA PRO A 279 10.41 25.10 -5.00
C PRO A 279 10.33 23.64 -4.54
N ALA A 280 9.09 23.15 -4.38
CA ALA A 280 8.79 21.85 -3.79
C ALA A 280 7.42 21.36 -4.28
N CYS A 281 7.16 20.07 -4.14
CA CYS A 281 5.87 19.44 -4.39
C CYS A 281 5.55 18.43 -3.28
N PHE A 282 4.33 17.89 -3.27
CA PHE A 282 4.00 16.76 -2.43
C PHE A 282 4.47 15.45 -3.08
N LEU A 283 4.83 14.47 -2.26
CA LEU A 283 5.23 13.13 -2.70
C LEU A 283 4.34 12.08 -2.06
N LEU A 284 3.85 11.12 -2.86
CA LEU A 284 3.38 9.82 -2.40
C LEU A 284 4.58 8.86 -2.41
N ARG A 285 5.26 8.67 -1.27
CA ARG A 285 6.34 7.69 -1.12
C ARG A 285 5.74 6.29 -0.93
N LEU A 286 5.88 5.43 -1.94
CA LEU A 286 5.26 4.12 -2.03
C LEU A 286 5.97 3.08 -1.14
N GLN A 287 5.21 2.35 -0.34
CA GLN A 287 5.69 1.42 0.68
C GLN A 287 4.91 0.10 0.63
N PRO A 288 5.57 -1.02 0.26
CA PRO A 288 6.83 -1.08 -0.48
C PRO A 288 6.67 -0.49 -1.90
N ALA A 289 7.80 -0.09 -2.50
CA ALA A 289 7.87 0.46 -3.86
C ALA A 289 7.14 -0.42 -4.89
N VAL A 290 6.59 0.20 -5.93
CA VAL A 290 5.69 -0.46 -6.88
C VAL A 290 6.39 -0.62 -8.24
N PRO A 291 6.54 -1.86 -8.75
CA PRO A 291 6.92 -2.10 -10.14
C PRO A 291 5.82 -1.57 -11.08
N MET A 292 6.17 -0.65 -11.98
CA MET A 292 5.23 0.00 -12.91
C MET A 292 5.73 -0.04 -14.34
N MET A 293 4.85 -0.37 -15.30
CA MET A 293 5.15 -0.28 -16.73
C MET A 293 5.33 1.17 -17.18
N SER A 294 6.08 1.41 -18.26
CA SER A 294 6.33 2.75 -18.79
C SER A 294 5.04 3.51 -19.12
N SER A 295 4.05 2.85 -19.73
CA SER A 295 2.76 3.48 -20.05
C SER A 295 2.01 3.97 -18.80
N PHE A 296 2.18 3.32 -17.65
CA PHE A 296 1.61 3.76 -16.37
C PHE A 296 2.39 4.94 -15.78
N ILE A 297 3.72 4.93 -15.88
CA ILE A 297 4.60 6.02 -15.43
C ILE A 297 4.32 7.30 -16.24
N GLU A 298 4.13 7.18 -17.56
CA GLU A 298 3.72 8.27 -18.45
C GLU A 298 2.34 8.83 -18.06
N LYS A 299 1.34 7.96 -17.80
CA LYS A 299 0.00 8.36 -17.33
C LYS A 299 0.07 9.10 -15.99
N LEU A 300 0.89 8.68 -15.03
CA LEU A 300 1.11 9.38 -13.74
C LEU A 300 1.70 10.79 -13.94
N GLY A 301 2.66 10.93 -14.87
CA GLY A 301 3.20 12.24 -15.25
C GLY A 301 2.15 13.15 -15.88
N SER A 302 1.24 12.59 -16.70
CA SER A 302 0.15 13.34 -17.34
C SER A 302 -0.90 13.88 -16.35
N ILE A 303 -1.19 13.14 -15.28
CA ILE A 303 -2.13 13.57 -14.22
C ILE A 303 -1.57 14.75 -13.42
N THR A 304 -0.27 14.76 -13.19
CA THR A 304 0.37 15.66 -12.20
C THR A 304 1.00 16.89 -12.83
N GLY A 305 1.29 16.85 -14.13
CA GLY A 305 2.13 17.84 -14.81
C GLY A 305 3.61 17.77 -14.40
N VAL A 306 4.00 16.79 -13.57
CA VAL A 306 5.36 16.64 -13.05
C VAL A 306 5.89 15.28 -13.50
N SER A 307 6.93 15.29 -14.33
CA SER A 307 7.54 14.05 -14.80
C SER A 307 8.23 13.31 -13.64
N VAL A 308 7.89 12.04 -13.45
CA VAL A 308 8.71 11.12 -12.63
C VAL A 308 10.06 11.00 -13.33
N ALA A 309 11.18 11.12 -12.60
CA ALA A 309 12.51 11.12 -13.21
C ALA A 309 12.82 9.75 -13.87
N HIS A 310 12.73 9.68 -15.20
CA HIS A 310 12.91 8.43 -15.96
C HIS A 310 14.37 7.96 -16.05
N ALA A 311 15.34 8.87 -15.84
CA ALA A 311 16.76 8.65 -16.10
C ALA A 311 17.44 7.73 -15.08
N ASP A 312 17.01 7.78 -13.81
CA ASP A 312 17.60 6.99 -12.72
C ASP A 312 16.97 5.59 -12.57
N LEU A 313 15.90 5.31 -13.33
CA LEU A 313 15.12 4.09 -13.23
C LEU A 313 15.80 2.90 -13.95
N GLN A 314 15.92 1.77 -13.24
CA GLN A 314 16.43 0.52 -13.81
C GLN A 314 15.33 -0.21 -14.57
N TRP A 315 15.26 0.02 -15.88
CA TRP A 315 14.24 -0.54 -16.77
C TRP A 315 14.49 -2.01 -17.11
N ALA A 316 13.49 -2.87 -16.87
CA ALA A 316 13.50 -4.29 -17.21
C ALA A 316 12.08 -4.80 -17.55
N PRO A 317 11.93 -5.99 -18.17
CA PRO A 317 10.60 -6.62 -18.35
C PRO A 317 9.86 -6.77 -17.01
N LEU A 318 8.56 -6.45 -16.97
CA LEU A 318 7.79 -6.48 -15.72
C LEU A 318 7.93 -7.81 -14.92
N PRO A 319 7.83 -9.02 -15.52
CA PRO A 319 8.01 -10.27 -14.78
C PRO A 319 9.35 -10.38 -14.06
N LYS A 320 10.43 -9.86 -14.66
CA LYS A 320 11.77 -9.88 -14.05
C LYS A 320 11.80 -9.10 -12.75
N ILE A 321 11.21 -7.90 -12.74
CA ILE A 321 11.17 -7.03 -11.55
C ILE A 321 10.28 -7.65 -10.46
N LEU A 322 9.14 -8.24 -10.84
CA LEU A 322 8.25 -8.91 -9.90
C LEU A 322 8.92 -10.11 -9.21
N MET A 323 9.71 -10.90 -9.95
CA MET A 323 10.50 -12.00 -9.37
C MET A 323 11.58 -11.49 -8.42
N GLU A 324 12.34 -10.46 -8.80
CA GLU A 324 13.39 -9.88 -7.95
C GLU A 324 12.83 -9.36 -6.61
N GLY A 325 11.59 -8.88 -6.59
CA GLY A 325 10.88 -8.47 -5.36
C GLY A 325 10.18 -9.61 -4.59
N SER A 326 10.01 -10.79 -5.20
CA SER A 326 9.36 -11.97 -4.60
C SER A 326 10.37 -12.97 -4.03
N LEU A 327 11.58 -13.01 -4.59
CA LEU A 327 12.69 -13.85 -4.17
C LEU A 327 13.29 -13.38 -2.84
N ARG A 328 13.55 -14.31 -1.91
CA ARG A 328 14.23 -14.00 -0.64
C ARG A 328 15.69 -13.58 -0.92
N PRO A 329 16.28 -12.66 -0.12
CA PRO A 329 17.63 -12.10 -0.37
C PRO A 329 18.81 -13.09 -0.35
N ASN A 330 18.56 -14.38 -0.08
CA ASN A 330 19.56 -15.46 -0.09
C ASN A 330 19.30 -16.52 -1.18
N SER A 331 18.28 -16.37 -2.04
CA SER A 331 18.13 -17.23 -3.21
C SER A 331 19.10 -16.78 -4.32
N HIS A 332 19.69 -17.74 -5.02
CA HIS A 332 20.73 -17.48 -6.02
C HIS A 332 20.18 -16.55 -7.11
N ARG A 333 20.94 -15.53 -7.50
CA ARG A 333 20.63 -14.65 -8.65
C ARG A 333 20.81 -15.44 -9.95
N GLU A 334 19.81 -16.24 -10.31
CA GLU A 334 19.76 -16.84 -11.64
C GLU A 334 19.33 -15.79 -12.65
N THR A 335 20.04 -15.76 -13.78
CA THR A 335 19.74 -14.88 -14.90
C THR A 335 18.35 -15.19 -15.45
N PHE A 336 17.72 -14.18 -16.08
CA PHE A 336 16.51 -14.40 -16.86
C PHE A 336 16.91 -15.11 -18.17
N ASP A 337 17.26 -16.39 -18.07
CA ASP A 337 17.41 -17.28 -19.21
C ASP A 337 16.03 -17.81 -19.64
N ASN A 338 15.92 -18.22 -20.90
CA ASN A 338 14.65 -18.42 -21.61
C ASN A 338 13.78 -19.60 -21.12
N GLN A 339 14.05 -20.21 -19.95
CA GLN A 339 13.41 -21.45 -19.48
C GLN A 339 13.12 -21.47 -17.97
N ASN A 340 12.85 -20.33 -17.34
CA ASN A 340 12.40 -20.32 -15.95
C ASN A 340 10.94 -20.82 -15.85
N ILE A 341 10.80 -22.11 -15.49
CA ILE A 341 9.52 -22.78 -15.24
C ILE A 341 9.21 -22.68 -13.74
N PHE A 342 8.09 -22.04 -13.38
CA PHE A 342 7.63 -21.90 -12.00
C PHE A 342 6.63 -22.98 -11.64
N THR A 343 6.87 -23.70 -10.54
CA THR A 343 6.00 -24.78 -10.07
C THR A 343 5.13 -24.30 -8.92
N VAL A 344 3.82 -24.13 -9.15
CA VAL A 344 2.87 -23.65 -8.14
C VAL A 344 2.08 -24.83 -7.56
N PRO A 345 2.25 -25.17 -6.26
CA PRO A 345 1.40 -26.15 -5.59
C PRO A 345 0.03 -25.55 -5.26
N LEU A 346 -1.03 -26.31 -5.51
CA LEU A 346 -2.41 -25.91 -5.22
C LEU A 346 -3.07 -26.87 -4.20
N PRO A 347 -4.13 -26.44 -3.48
CA PRO A 347 -4.82 -27.29 -2.51
C PRO A 347 -5.32 -28.60 -3.15
N GLY A 348 -5.40 -29.71 -2.40
CA GLY A 348 -5.75 -31.01 -2.97
C GLY A 348 -4.64 -31.68 -3.79
N GLY A 349 -3.40 -31.20 -3.69
CA GLY A 349 -2.20 -31.91 -4.15
C GLY A 349 -1.77 -31.62 -5.59
N VAL A 350 -2.62 -30.97 -6.38
CA VAL A 350 -2.38 -30.61 -7.79
C VAL A 350 -1.20 -29.64 -7.91
N VAL A 351 -0.37 -29.82 -8.94
CA VAL A 351 0.81 -29.00 -9.22
C VAL A 351 0.74 -28.44 -10.64
N HIS A 352 0.69 -27.11 -10.74
CA HIS A 352 0.74 -26.40 -12.02
C HIS A 352 2.17 -25.93 -12.32
N SER A 353 2.52 -25.84 -13.61
CA SER A 353 3.77 -25.23 -14.08
C SER A 353 3.48 -24.02 -14.98
N TYR A 354 4.15 -22.90 -14.72
CA TYR A 354 3.99 -21.62 -15.44
C TYR A 354 5.29 -21.19 -16.09
N VAL A 355 5.22 -20.70 -17.33
CA VAL A 355 6.34 -20.10 -18.06
C VAL A 355 5.97 -18.71 -18.53
N LEU A 356 6.88 -17.75 -18.36
CA LEU A 356 6.75 -16.38 -18.86
C LEU A 356 7.92 -16.12 -19.86
N PRO A 357 7.72 -16.38 -21.16
CA PRO A 357 8.77 -16.30 -22.19
C PRO A 357 9.45 -14.93 -22.29
N GLY A 358 10.78 -14.91 -22.18
CA GLY A 358 11.55 -13.66 -22.06
C GLY A 358 11.52 -12.75 -23.29
N GLY A 359 11.35 -13.30 -24.49
CA GLY A 359 11.35 -12.51 -25.74
C GLY A 359 10.10 -11.66 -25.89
N GLU A 360 8.96 -12.25 -25.58
CA GLU A 360 7.63 -11.67 -25.70
C GLU A 360 7.41 -10.57 -24.63
N TRP A 361 7.89 -10.82 -23.41
CA TRP A 361 7.90 -9.83 -22.33
C TRP A 361 8.97 -8.74 -22.48
N ALA A 362 9.90 -8.84 -23.45
CA ALA A 362 10.92 -7.82 -23.70
C ALA A 362 10.46 -6.63 -24.57
N ALA A 363 9.19 -6.62 -25.02
CA ALA A 363 8.65 -5.53 -25.82
C ALA A 363 8.75 -4.16 -25.12
N PRO A 364 9.03 -3.05 -25.83
CA PRO A 364 9.22 -1.73 -25.22
C PRO A 364 8.05 -1.25 -24.33
N ALA A 365 6.81 -1.55 -24.72
CA ALA A 365 5.60 -1.18 -23.97
C ALA A 365 5.45 -1.94 -22.63
N LEU A 366 6.19 -3.04 -22.45
CA LEU A 366 6.18 -3.91 -21.26
C LEU A 366 7.41 -3.69 -20.37
N ARG A 367 8.28 -2.74 -20.75
CA ARG A 367 9.34 -2.25 -19.86
C ARG A 367 8.71 -1.63 -18.63
N ALA A 368 9.19 -2.06 -17.48
CA ALA A 368 8.81 -1.55 -16.19
C ALA A 368 10.03 -1.07 -15.41
N ALA A 369 9.77 -0.32 -14.34
CA ALA A 369 10.74 0.11 -13.36
C ALA A 369 10.12 0.06 -11.95
N VAL A 370 10.95 -0.03 -10.91
CA VAL A 370 10.49 0.13 -9.52
C VAL A 370 10.35 1.62 -9.24
N VAL A 371 9.15 2.06 -8.85
CA VAL A 371 8.86 3.45 -8.49
C VAL A 371 8.70 3.56 -6.97
N GLU A 372 9.54 4.40 -6.36
CA GLU A 372 9.55 4.66 -4.91
C GLU A 372 8.68 5.86 -4.52
N SER A 373 8.47 6.82 -5.41
CA SER A 373 7.64 8.00 -5.12
C SER A 373 6.98 8.61 -6.35
N VAL A 374 5.76 9.11 -6.18
CA VAL A 374 5.02 9.86 -7.21
C VAL A 374 4.81 11.31 -6.76
N PRO A 375 5.29 12.33 -7.51
CA PRO A 375 5.11 13.74 -7.17
C PRO A 375 3.72 14.26 -7.55
N PHE A 376 3.19 15.22 -6.79
CA PHE A 376 1.94 15.91 -7.10
C PHE A 376 1.86 17.29 -6.43
N SER A 377 1.00 18.17 -6.93
CA SER A 377 0.87 19.56 -6.44
C SER A 377 -0.52 19.91 -5.89
N HIS A 378 -1.55 19.08 -6.12
CA HIS A 378 -2.94 19.38 -5.77
C HIS A 378 -3.70 18.12 -5.29
N PRO A 379 -4.57 18.20 -4.27
CA PRO A 379 -5.31 17.03 -3.75
C PRO A 379 -6.18 16.32 -4.79
N ALA A 380 -6.68 17.03 -5.80
CA ALA A 380 -7.46 16.42 -6.89
C ALA A 380 -6.70 15.35 -7.69
N HIS A 381 -5.36 15.36 -7.66
CA HIS A 381 -4.56 14.35 -8.33
C HIS A 381 -4.63 13.00 -7.59
N VAL A 382 -4.74 13.01 -6.25
CA VAL A 382 -4.59 11.79 -5.43
C VAL A 382 -5.57 10.68 -5.84
N PRO A 383 -6.88 10.91 -6.04
CA PRO A 383 -7.78 9.84 -6.50
C PRO A 383 -7.36 9.18 -7.82
N ALA A 384 -6.99 9.97 -8.83
CA ALA A 384 -6.56 9.45 -10.13
C ALA A 384 -5.20 8.72 -10.05
N LEU A 385 -4.29 9.19 -9.20
CA LEU A 385 -3.02 8.52 -8.92
C LEU A 385 -3.23 7.16 -8.24
N LEU A 386 -4.08 7.09 -7.22
CA LEU A 386 -4.38 5.83 -6.54
C LEU A 386 -5.06 4.82 -7.46
N GLU A 387 -5.92 5.27 -8.38
CA GLU A 387 -6.58 4.40 -9.36
C GLU A 387 -5.57 3.71 -10.29
N LEU A 388 -4.60 4.46 -10.84
CA LEU A 388 -3.50 3.88 -11.63
C LEU A 388 -2.59 2.97 -10.81
N LEU A 389 -2.26 3.37 -9.57
CA LEU A 389 -1.43 2.55 -8.68
C LEU A 389 -2.11 1.22 -8.34
N ARG A 390 -3.42 1.22 -8.05
CA ARG A 390 -4.24 0.02 -7.85
C ARG A 390 -4.27 -0.85 -9.10
N HIS A 391 -4.41 -0.24 -10.28
CA HIS A 391 -4.51 -0.97 -11.54
C HIS A 391 -3.22 -1.73 -11.84
N GLN A 392 -2.08 -1.06 -11.71
CA GLN A 392 -0.78 -1.70 -11.81
C GLN A 392 -0.57 -2.74 -10.69
N CYS A 393 -1.02 -2.49 -9.46
CA CYS A 393 -0.96 -3.48 -8.38
C CYS A 393 -1.80 -4.73 -8.67
N SER A 394 -2.99 -4.60 -9.27
CA SER A 394 -3.80 -5.74 -9.70
C SER A 394 -3.10 -6.60 -10.76
N ILE A 395 -2.45 -5.98 -11.75
CA ILE A 395 -1.65 -6.69 -12.75
C ILE A 395 -0.46 -7.38 -12.07
N ASN A 396 0.25 -6.66 -11.19
CA ASN A 396 1.40 -7.19 -10.44
C ASN A 396 1.01 -8.39 -9.59
N THR A 397 -0.11 -8.35 -8.87
CA THR A 397 -0.62 -9.46 -8.04
C THR A 397 -0.94 -10.69 -8.90
N LEU A 398 -1.66 -10.51 -10.02
CA LEU A 398 -2.01 -11.60 -10.91
C LEU A 398 -0.77 -12.28 -11.50
N LEU A 399 0.18 -11.52 -12.03
CA LEU A 399 1.43 -12.08 -12.56
C LEU A 399 2.30 -12.69 -11.45
N SER A 400 2.37 -12.06 -10.27
CA SER A 400 3.14 -12.57 -9.14
C SER A 400 2.61 -13.90 -8.60
N SER A 401 1.30 -14.16 -8.77
CA SER A 401 0.69 -15.44 -8.36
C SER A 401 1.24 -16.65 -9.14
N CYS A 402 1.84 -16.45 -10.33
CA CYS A 402 2.50 -17.51 -11.09
C CYS A 402 3.90 -17.86 -10.57
N PHE A 403 4.53 -16.99 -9.76
CA PHE A 403 5.85 -17.27 -9.20
C PHE A 403 5.70 -18.04 -7.89
N SER A 404 6.39 -19.17 -7.78
CA SER A 404 6.57 -19.87 -6.51
C SER A 404 8.06 -20.08 -6.25
N VAL A 405 8.42 -20.14 -4.97
CA VAL A 405 9.77 -20.54 -4.57
C VAL A 405 9.95 -22.01 -4.94
N GLN A 406 11.02 -22.30 -5.67
CA GLN A 406 11.40 -23.64 -6.10
C GLN A 406 11.52 -24.57 -4.88
N ASP A 407 10.53 -25.46 -4.69
CA ASP A 407 10.62 -26.56 -3.72
C ASP A 407 11.52 -27.62 -4.35
N ASP A 408 12.77 -27.69 -3.89
CA ASP A 408 13.90 -28.43 -4.46
C ASP A 408 13.77 -29.97 -4.27
N ARG A 409 12.55 -30.48 -4.39
CA ARG A 409 12.15 -31.88 -4.19
C ARG A 409 12.09 -32.60 -5.53
N PRO A 410 13.11 -33.39 -5.90
CA PRO A 410 13.06 -34.15 -7.15
C PRO A 410 11.91 -35.15 -7.13
N GLY A 411 11.14 -35.20 -8.23
CA GLY A 411 10.12 -36.23 -8.49
C GLY A 411 8.66 -35.79 -8.43
N ARG A 412 8.35 -34.51 -8.18
CA ARG A 412 6.97 -34.01 -8.29
C ARG A 412 6.61 -33.77 -9.77
N ILE A 413 5.87 -34.71 -10.36
CA ILE A 413 5.36 -34.60 -11.73
C ILE A 413 4.39 -33.40 -11.77
N CYS A 414 4.57 -32.47 -12.71
CA CYS A 414 3.62 -31.38 -12.93
C CYS A 414 2.41 -31.92 -13.69
N ASP A 415 1.22 -31.71 -13.15
CA ASP A 415 -0.03 -32.21 -13.75
C ASP A 415 -0.39 -31.43 -15.02
N LEU A 416 -0.12 -30.11 -15.01
CA LEU A 416 -0.53 -29.17 -16.04
C LEU A 416 0.56 -28.12 -16.33
N HIS A 417 0.60 -27.65 -17.57
CA HIS A 417 1.57 -26.68 -18.07
C HIS A 417 0.88 -25.49 -18.74
N PHE A 418 1.34 -24.29 -18.40
CA PHE A 418 0.74 -23.01 -18.76
C PHE A 418 1.83 -22.04 -19.24
N GLU A 419 1.58 -21.42 -20.38
CA GLU A 419 2.42 -20.34 -20.92
C GLU A 419 1.66 -19.03 -20.78
N VAL A 420 2.29 -18.01 -20.16
CA VAL A 420 1.67 -16.70 -19.90
C VAL A 420 2.35 -15.64 -20.75
N LEU A 421 1.61 -15.15 -21.73
CA LEU A 421 2.07 -14.20 -22.75
C LEU A 421 1.43 -12.82 -22.56
N PRO A 422 2.14 -11.72 -22.82
CA PRO A 422 1.57 -10.39 -22.77
C PRO A 422 0.85 -10.06 -24.10
N GLU A 423 -0.34 -9.46 -23.99
CA GLU A 423 -1.15 -9.04 -25.15
C GLU A 423 -1.22 -7.50 -25.25
N SER A 424 -1.20 -6.81 -24.11
CA SER A 424 -1.08 -5.35 -24.00
C SER A 424 -0.43 -4.93 -22.68
N ASP A 425 -0.38 -3.62 -22.39
CA ASP A 425 0.01 -3.08 -21.07
C ASP A 425 -0.99 -3.43 -19.94
N THR A 426 -2.12 -4.04 -20.30
CA THR A 426 -3.32 -4.22 -19.47
C THR A 426 -3.96 -5.61 -19.62
N SER A 427 -3.43 -6.46 -20.49
CA SER A 427 -3.95 -7.79 -20.76
C SER A 427 -2.85 -8.80 -21.10
N PHE A 428 -3.10 -10.06 -20.73
CA PHE A 428 -2.20 -11.19 -20.95
C PHE A 428 -3.02 -12.45 -21.20
N SER A 429 -2.47 -13.37 -21.97
CA SER A 429 -3.09 -14.66 -22.27
C SER A 429 -2.42 -15.80 -21.53
N VAL A 430 -3.19 -16.82 -21.18
CA VAL A 430 -2.71 -18.06 -20.58
C VAL A 430 -3.03 -19.21 -21.53
N THR A 431 -2.01 -19.74 -22.19
CA THR A 431 -2.12 -20.82 -23.18
C THR A 431 -1.87 -22.17 -22.51
N PHE A 432 -2.72 -23.16 -22.80
CA PHE A 432 -2.67 -24.49 -22.20
C PHE A 432 -3.23 -25.59 -23.11
N ARG A 433 -3.03 -26.85 -22.70
CA ARG A 433 -3.62 -28.03 -23.34
C ARG A 433 -4.61 -28.71 -22.39
N LEU A 434 -5.76 -29.10 -22.93
CA LEU A 434 -6.73 -29.92 -22.23
C LEU A 434 -6.29 -31.39 -22.25
N PRO A 435 -6.30 -32.14 -21.13
CA PRO A 435 -5.79 -33.52 -21.06
C PRO A 435 -6.46 -34.51 -22.04
N HIS A 436 -7.67 -34.18 -22.50
CA HIS A 436 -8.48 -35.02 -23.40
C HIS A 436 -8.64 -34.41 -24.80
N SER A 437 -7.90 -33.35 -25.15
CA SER A 437 -7.96 -32.71 -26.47
C SER A 437 -6.57 -32.43 -27.03
N ASN A 438 -6.40 -32.67 -28.34
CA ASN A 438 -5.20 -32.27 -29.08
C ASN A 438 -5.21 -30.78 -29.47
N SER A 439 -6.25 -30.01 -29.09
CA SER A 439 -6.34 -28.57 -29.30
C SER A 439 -5.65 -27.77 -28.19
N LEU A 440 -4.96 -26.68 -28.56
CA LEU A 440 -4.62 -25.61 -27.62
C LEU A 440 -5.87 -24.80 -27.25
N THR A 441 -5.90 -24.33 -26.02
CA THR A 441 -6.91 -23.42 -25.47
C THR A 441 -6.20 -22.23 -24.84
N VAL A 442 -6.77 -21.03 -24.99
CA VAL A 442 -6.18 -19.77 -24.54
C VAL A 442 -7.20 -19.03 -23.67
N LEU A 443 -6.82 -18.68 -22.45
CA LEU A 443 -7.58 -17.80 -21.58
C LEU A 443 -7.00 -16.38 -21.67
N LEU A 444 -7.70 -15.46 -22.32
CA LEU A 444 -7.35 -14.03 -22.28
C LEU A 444 -7.84 -13.43 -20.97
N VAL A 445 -6.93 -12.82 -20.22
CA VAL A 445 -7.22 -12.04 -19.01
C VAL A 445 -6.98 -10.56 -19.33
N ASN A 446 -8.02 -9.75 -19.16
CA ASN A 446 -7.98 -8.32 -19.44
C ASN A 446 -8.35 -7.52 -18.18
N VAL A 447 -7.45 -6.66 -17.74
CA VAL A 447 -7.58 -5.79 -16.56
C VAL A 447 -7.84 -4.37 -17.07
N CYS A 448 -9.12 -3.98 -17.24
CA CYS A 448 -9.46 -2.64 -17.72
C CYS A 448 -9.16 -1.55 -16.68
N ASN A 449 -9.41 -1.85 -15.41
CA ASN A 449 -9.20 -1.02 -14.23
C ASN A 449 -9.19 -1.96 -12.98
N PRO A 450 -8.94 -1.48 -11.75
CA PRO A 450 -8.89 -2.31 -10.54
C PRO A 450 -10.17 -3.13 -10.28
N HIS A 451 -11.33 -2.62 -10.67
CA HIS A 451 -12.65 -3.19 -10.39
C HIS A 451 -13.18 -4.07 -11.54
N GLN A 452 -12.60 -3.95 -12.74
CA GLN A 452 -13.04 -4.60 -13.98
C GLN A 452 -11.93 -5.47 -14.59
N ILE A 453 -11.74 -6.64 -13.99
CA ILE A 453 -11.02 -7.77 -14.59
C ILE A 453 -12.02 -8.64 -15.34
N THR A 454 -11.67 -9.06 -16.54
CA THR A 454 -12.50 -9.93 -17.41
C THR A 454 -11.68 -11.06 -18.00
N CYS A 455 -12.32 -12.21 -18.18
CA CYS A 455 -11.73 -13.42 -18.74
C CYS A 455 -12.51 -13.89 -19.97
N ARG A 456 -11.80 -14.30 -21.03
CA ARG A 456 -12.40 -14.85 -22.25
C ARG A 456 -11.64 -16.09 -22.70
N LEU A 457 -12.35 -17.20 -22.84
CA LEU A 457 -11.79 -18.47 -23.31
C LEU A 457 -11.88 -18.58 -24.84
N PHE A 458 -10.78 -19.03 -25.45
CA PHE A 458 -10.67 -19.27 -26.89
C PHE A 458 -10.12 -20.68 -27.16
N GLY A 459 -10.63 -21.35 -28.20
CA GLY A 459 -10.28 -22.73 -28.52
C GLY A 459 -11.11 -23.76 -27.73
N GLY A 460 -10.95 -25.05 -28.05
CA GLY A 460 -11.68 -26.15 -27.38
C GLY A 460 -13.16 -26.33 -27.76
N GLY A 461 -13.72 -25.52 -28.66
CA GLY A 461 -15.09 -25.67 -29.18
C GLY A 461 -16.21 -25.14 -28.26
N THR A 462 -15.88 -24.63 -27.07
CA THR A 462 -16.84 -24.17 -26.05
C THR A 462 -16.80 -22.65 -25.89
N SER A 463 -17.45 -21.93 -26.80
CA SER A 463 -17.63 -20.46 -26.72
C SER A 463 -18.81 -20.08 -25.81
N ASP A 464 -18.77 -20.49 -24.53
CA ASP A 464 -19.84 -20.23 -23.58
C ASP A 464 -19.62 -18.90 -22.82
N LEU A 465 -20.59 -17.98 -22.93
CA LEU A 465 -20.60 -16.71 -22.20
C LEU A 465 -20.73 -16.93 -20.69
N CYS A 466 -21.48 -17.95 -20.25
CA CYS A 466 -21.65 -18.29 -18.84
C CYS A 466 -20.32 -18.69 -18.20
N LEU A 467 -19.49 -19.46 -18.92
CA LEU A 467 -18.15 -19.83 -18.45
C LEU A 467 -17.22 -18.60 -18.36
N ASN A 468 -17.28 -17.67 -19.32
CA ASN A 468 -16.50 -16.44 -19.29
C ASN A 468 -16.88 -15.54 -18.09
N GLU A 469 -18.17 -15.41 -17.79
CA GLU A 469 -18.66 -14.68 -16.61
C GLU A 469 -18.24 -15.37 -15.30
N TYR A 470 -18.40 -16.69 -15.20
CA TYR A 470 -17.97 -17.47 -14.04
C TYR A 470 -16.47 -17.29 -13.76
N ILE A 471 -15.61 -17.43 -14.77
CA ILE A 471 -14.15 -17.27 -14.61
C ILE A 471 -13.77 -15.82 -14.32
N SER A 472 -14.48 -14.84 -14.90
CA SER A 472 -14.30 -13.42 -14.55
C SER A 472 -14.62 -13.15 -13.07
N THR A 473 -15.64 -13.79 -12.51
CA THR A 473 -15.94 -13.71 -11.07
C THR A 473 -14.89 -14.43 -10.22
N VAL A 474 -14.38 -15.60 -10.65
CA VAL A 474 -13.32 -16.32 -9.93
C VAL A 474 -12.04 -15.47 -9.86
N VAL A 475 -11.53 -14.96 -10.98
CA VAL A 475 -10.26 -14.21 -10.99
C VAL A 475 -10.32 -12.93 -10.16
N LYS A 476 -11.47 -12.22 -10.16
CA LYS A 476 -11.70 -11.05 -9.31
C LYS A 476 -11.66 -11.41 -7.81
N ARG A 477 -12.16 -12.60 -7.45
CA ARG A 477 -12.24 -13.06 -6.06
C ARG A 477 -10.89 -13.58 -5.53
N CYS A 478 -10.13 -14.33 -6.32
CA CYS A 478 -8.89 -14.96 -5.86
C CYS A 478 -7.62 -14.19 -6.23
N MET A 479 -7.69 -13.24 -7.17
CA MET A 479 -6.55 -12.48 -7.73
C MET A 479 -5.32 -13.35 -8.05
N SER A 480 -5.57 -14.58 -8.49
CA SER A 480 -4.55 -15.61 -8.68
C SER A 480 -4.82 -16.38 -9.97
N ILE A 481 -3.86 -16.34 -10.90
CA ILE A 481 -3.91 -17.10 -12.16
C ILE A 481 -3.95 -18.60 -11.87
N PRO A 482 -3.10 -19.19 -11.00
CA PRO A 482 -3.17 -20.62 -10.67
C PRO A 482 -4.51 -21.10 -10.11
N VAL A 483 -5.12 -20.33 -9.19
CA VAL A 483 -6.44 -20.68 -8.62
C VAL A 483 -7.54 -20.55 -9.70
N THR A 484 -7.46 -19.53 -10.55
CA THR A 484 -8.37 -19.34 -11.69
C THR A 484 -8.29 -20.49 -12.68
N MET A 485 -7.07 -20.89 -13.09
CA MET A 485 -6.86 -22.00 -14.01
C MET A 485 -7.39 -23.31 -13.45
N ARG A 486 -7.21 -23.56 -12.15
CA ARG A 486 -7.78 -24.75 -11.52
C ARG A 486 -9.31 -24.75 -11.57
N ALA A 487 -9.96 -23.64 -11.22
CA ALA A 487 -11.42 -23.53 -11.27
C ALA A 487 -11.96 -23.77 -12.69
N LEU A 488 -11.28 -23.21 -13.70
CA LEU A 488 -11.56 -23.46 -15.11
C LEU A 488 -11.45 -24.96 -15.46
N TYR A 489 -10.38 -25.62 -15.06
CA TYR A 489 -10.19 -27.05 -15.32
C TYR A 489 -11.26 -27.93 -14.67
N SER A 490 -11.63 -27.65 -13.40
CA SER A 490 -12.72 -28.36 -12.73
C SER A 490 -14.04 -28.23 -13.49
N ARG A 491 -14.40 -27.01 -13.94
CA ARG A 491 -15.62 -26.77 -14.73
C ARG A 491 -15.59 -27.46 -16.10
N LEU A 492 -14.47 -27.42 -16.81
CA LEU A 492 -14.35 -28.09 -18.11
C LEU A 492 -14.44 -29.61 -17.98
N GLN A 493 -13.96 -30.19 -16.88
CA GLN A 493 -14.17 -31.60 -16.55
C GLN A 493 -15.64 -31.92 -16.26
N GLU A 494 -16.32 -31.13 -15.42
CA GLU A 494 -17.76 -31.27 -15.14
C GLU A 494 -18.58 -31.33 -16.44
N VAL A 495 -18.41 -30.33 -17.32
CA VAL A 495 -19.14 -30.23 -18.61
C VAL A 495 -18.83 -31.41 -19.54
N THR A 496 -17.58 -31.90 -19.57
CA THR A 496 -17.20 -33.05 -20.40
C THR A 496 -17.72 -34.38 -19.83
N SER A 497 -17.93 -34.47 -18.52
CA SER A 497 -18.40 -35.68 -17.82
C SER A 497 -19.92 -35.82 -17.75
N ALA A 498 -20.69 -34.79 -18.12
CA ALA A 498 -22.14 -34.82 -18.17
C ALA A 498 -22.64 -35.79 -19.28
N PRO A 499 -23.47 -36.81 -18.96
CA PRO A 499 -23.96 -37.74 -19.97
C PRO A 499 -24.91 -37.08 -20.97
N LEU A 500 -24.78 -37.42 -22.26
CA LEU A 500 -25.78 -37.13 -23.28
C LEU A 500 -27.07 -37.93 -23.04
N SER A 501 -27.97 -37.38 -22.24
CA SER A 501 -29.37 -37.82 -22.10
C SER A 501 -30.32 -36.68 -22.48
N SER A 502 -31.23 -36.77 -23.46
CA SER A 502 -31.54 -37.91 -24.34
C SER A 502 -32.04 -37.42 -25.70
N SER A 503 -31.42 -37.86 -26.79
CA SER A 503 -32.05 -37.81 -28.12
C SER A 503 -33.10 -38.92 -28.21
N ARG A 504 -34.38 -38.58 -28.03
CA ARG A 504 -35.48 -39.53 -28.24
C ARG A 504 -35.62 -39.81 -29.74
N PRO A 505 -35.59 -41.08 -30.21
CA PRO A 505 -35.71 -41.39 -31.63
C PRO A 505 -37.08 -40.99 -32.18
N ALA A 506 -37.12 -40.63 -33.46
CA ALA A 506 -38.36 -40.49 -34.19
C ALA A 506 -39.14 -41.80 -34.19
N ALA A 507 -40.41 -41.75 -33.79
CA ALA A 507 -41.38 -42.82 -33.97
C ALA A 507 -42.61 -42.23 -34.65
N THR A 508 -42.98 -42.82 -35.77
CA THR A 508 -44.15 -42.51 -36.60
C THR A 508 -45.46 -42.59 -35.84
N GLU A 509 -46.44 -41.79 -36.28
CA GLU A 509 -47.87 -41.97 -35.97
C GLU A 509 -48.36 -43.38 -36.40
N PRO A 510 -49.51 -43.83 -35.87
CA PRO A 510 -50.74 -43.54 -36.61
C PRO A 510 -51.95 -43.11 -35.77
N GLU A 511 -52.74 -42.24 -36.41
CA GLU A 511 -54.21 -42.07 -36.43
C GLU A 511 -55.16 -42.65 -35.34
N ASN A 512 -56.19 -41.81 -35.10
CA ASN A 512 -57.61 -42.12 -34.83
C ASN A 512 -58.09 -42.53 -33.41
N ASP A 513 -58.71 -41.55 -32.74
CA ASP A 513 -60.17 -41.31 -32.75
C ASP A 513 -60.92 -41.23 -31.42
N HIS A 514 -61.87 -40.28 -31.44
CA HIS A 514 -63.13 -40.23 -30.70
C HIS A 514 -63.18 -40.09 -29.15
N SER A 515 -63.65 -38.90 -28.79
CA SER A 515 -64.88 -38.66 -28.00
C SER A 515 -64.79 -38.28 -26.51
N THR A 516 -65.21 -37.04 -26.25
CA THR A 516 -66.30 -36.66 -25.33
C THR A 516 -66.23 -37.06 -23.86
N GLY A 517 -66.26 -36.04 -22.98
CA GLY A 517 -67.17 -36.09 -21.82
C GLY A 517 -66.58 -35.84 -20.43
N MET A 518 -66.53 -34.56 -20.04
CA MET A 518 -67.32 -34.01 -18.92
C MET A 518 -67.03 -34.44 -17.46
N ASP A 519 -67.14 -33.45 -16.55
CA ASP A 519 -67.26 -33.52 -15.08
C ASP A 519 -66.03 -33.94 -14.23
N THR A 520 -65.79 -33.45 -12.99
CA THR A 520 -66.31 -32.30 -12.20
C THR A 520 -65.33 -31.94 -11.05
N SER A 521 -65.65 -30.90 -10.24
CA SER A 521 -64.97 -30.41 -9.01
C SER A 521 -63.61 -29.72 -9.23
N ALA A 522 -63.40 -28.41 -9.03
CA ALA A 522 -64.04 -27.33 -8.24
C ALA A 522 -63.60 -27.21 -6.77
N GLU A 523 -62.65 -26.29 -6.53
CA GLU A 523 -62.41 -25.41 -5.37
C GLU A 523 -61.10 -24.64 -5.68
N GLU A 524 -60.92 -23.32 -5.52
CA GLU A 524 -61.78 -22.24 -5.00
C GLU A 524 -61.82 -20.98 -5.90
N THR A 525 -62.88 -20.21 -5.70
CA THR A 525 -63.16 -18.81 -6.11
C THR A 525 -62.01 -17.82 -5.86
N ALA A 526 -61.61 -17.01 -6.86
CA ALA A 526 -62.12 -15.66 -7.21
C ALA A 526 -61.46 -14.51 -6.41
N ARG A 527 -60.74 -13.54 -6.99
CA ARG A 527 -61.09 -12.51 -8.01
C ARG A 527 -62.02 -11.38 -7.53
N LEU A 528 -61.75 -10.20 -8.13
CA LEU A 528 -62.52 -8.94 -8.30
C LEU A 528 -61.97 -7.80 -7.41
N SER A 529 -61.93 -6.50 -7.78
CA SER A 529 -62.32 -5.70 -8.98
C SER A 529 -61.65 -4.29 -8.85
N GLN A 530 -61.60 -3.33 -9.79
CA GLN A 530 -61.78 -3.15 -11.26
C GLN A 530 -61.07 -1.80 -11.61
N ASN A 531 -60.40 -1.59 -12.75
CA ASN A 531 -60.91 -1.09 -14.06
C ASN A 531 -61.98 0.04 -13.99
N ALA A 532 -62.02 1.07 -14.84
CA ALA A 532 -61.09 1.63 -15.84
C ALA A 532 -61.69 2.96 -16.40
N ALA A 533 -60.89 3.83 -17.04
CA ALA A 533 -61.35 4.75 -18.09
C ALA A 533 -60.16 5.24 -18.97
N VAL A 534 -60.45 5.49 -20.25
CA VAL A 534 -59.56 5.71 -21.42
C VAL A 534 -60.05 7.03 -22.09
N PRO A 535 -59.22 7.90 -22.72
CA PRO A 535 -58.72 7.67 -24.10
C PRO A 535 -57.29 8.15 -24.48
N GLU A 536 -56.72 7.39 -25.43
CA GLU A 536 -56.05 7.75 -26.72
C GLU A 536 -55.33 9.11 -26.85
N ASP A 537 -54.11 9.19 -27.41
CA ASP A 537 -53.77 8.91 -28.83
C ASP A 537 -52.23 8.81 -29.08
N GLY A 538 -51.79 8.31 -30.23
CA GLY A 538 -50.46 8.56 -30.84
C GLY A 538 -49.25 7.68 -30.42
N GLY A 539 -48.79 6.78 -31.31
CA GLY A 539 -47.53 6.02 -31.15
C GLY A 539 -46.26 6.77 -31.60
N GLY A 540 -45.05 6.17 -31.61
CA GLY A 540 -44.65 4.82 -31.17
C GLY A 540 -43.18 4.49 -31.54
N SER A 541 -42.68 3.36 -30.99
CA SER A 541 -41.37 2.68 -31.23
C SER A 541 -40.10 3.16 -30.47
N PRO A 542 -39.14 2.25 -30.18
CA PRO A 542 -38.08 2.43 -29.16
C PRO A 542 -36.66 2.64 -29.73
N PRO A 543 -35.65 3.00 -28.89
CA PRO A 543 -34.28 3.21 -29.36
C PRO A 543 -33.53 1.90 -29.64
N GLY A 544 -32.91 1.82 -30.81
CA GLY A 544 -31.99 0.75 -31.20
C GLY A 544 -30.52 1.07 -30.89
N SER A 545 -29.72 0.02 -30.76
CA SER A 545 -28.25 0.06 -30.60
C SER A 545 -27.57 0.91 -31.69
N ALA A 546 -26.59 1.73 -31.29
CA ALA A 546 -25.75 2.50 -32.20
C ALA A 546 -24.27 2.16 -31.99
N ILE A 547 -23.65 1.64 -33.05
CA ILE A 547 -22.22 1.34 -33.15
C ILE A 547 -21.49 2.63 -33.55
N CYS A 548 -20.52 3.08 -32.77
CA CYS A 548 -19.68 4.24 -33.15
C CYS A 548 -18.57 3.81 -34.12
N ALA A 549 -18.71 4.20 -35.38
CA ALA A 549 -17.64 4.17 -36.36
C ALA A 549 -16.78 5.44 -36.29
N VAL A 550 -15.48 5.30 -36.59
CA VAL A 550 -14.48 6.38 -36.60
C VAL A 550 -14.74 7.37 -37.74
N SER A 551 -14.50 8.66 -37.51
CA SER A 551 -14.32 9.68 -38.56
C SER A 551 -13.27 10.70 -38.14
N GLU A 552 -12.18 10.80 -38.91
CA GLU A 552 -11.20 11.91 -38.80
C GLU A 552 -11.79 13.22 -39.34
N PRO A 553 -11.28 14.37 -38.86
CA PRO A 553 -11.25 15.58 -39.67
C PRO A 553 -9.83 16.11 -39.93
N LYS A 554 -9.62 16.45 -41.20
CA LYS A 554 -8.47 17.10 -41.85
C LYS A 554 -7.75 18.21 -41.08
N SER A 555 -6.44 18.24 -41.31
CA SER A 555 -5.51 19.36 -41.20
C SER A 555 -5.97 20.64 -41.93
N GLU A 556 -5.86 21.80 -41.28
CA GLU A 556 -5.57 23.10 -41.90
C GLU A 556 -4.42 23.81 -41.15
N LEU A 557 -3.57 24.53 -41.90
CA LEU A 557 -2.37 25.23 -41.40
C LEU A 557 -2.66 26.71 -41.07
N PRO A 558 -1.86 27.36 -40.20
CA PRO A 558 -2.10 28.73 -39.74
C PRO A 558 -1.48 29.80 -40.65
N PRO A 559 -1.90 31.07 -40.54
CA PRO A 559 -1.17 32.21 -41.09
C PRO A 559 -0.21 32.82 -40.05
N GLU A 560 1.07 32.90 -40.39
CA GLU A 560 1.99 33.90 -39.83
C GLU A 560 1.72 35.28 -40.46
N ILE A 561 2.09 36.38 -39.77
CA ILE A 561 2.97 37.45 -40.30
C ILE A 561 3.15 38.63 -39.30
N ASN A 562 4.37 38.71 -38.77
CA ASN A 562 5.24 39.89 -38.54
C ASN A 562 4.86 41.13 -37.68
N SER A 563 5.76 41.38 -36.72
CA SER A 563 6.40 42.69 -36.42
C SER A 563 5.56 43.79 -35.70
N SER A 564 6.10 44.69 -34.87
CA SER A 564 7.50 45.06 -34.55
C SER A 564 7.66 45.71 -33.16
N THR A 565 8.84 45.51 -32.55
CA THR A 565 9.67 46.49 -31.81
C THR A 565 9.03 47.73 -31.15
N HIS A 566 9.16 47.92 -29.82
CA HIS A 566 9.87 49.09 -29.23
C HIS A 566 10.03 49.11 -27.68
N ALA A 567 11.20 49.60 -27.25
CA ALA A 567 11.52 50.39 -26.04
C ALA A 567 11.18 49.92 -24.60
N SER A 568 12.24 49.63 -23.83
CA SER A 568 12.43 50.16 -22.46
C SER A 568 12.98 51.60 -22.54
N PRO A 569 12.62 52.55 -21.65
CA PRO A 569 13.27 52.73 -20.33
C PRO A 569 12.24 52.87 -19.18
N TYR A 570 12.56 52.73 -17.88
CA TYR A 570 13.37 53.67 -17.09
C TYR A 570 13.90 53.08 -15.77
N LEU A 571 14.95 53.72 -15.23
CA LEU A 571 15.53 53.46 -13.91
C LEU A 571 14.60 53.87 -12.76
N SER A 572 14.71 53.17 -11.62
CA SER A 572 14.76 53.81 -10.29
C SER A 572 15.43 52.87 -9.28
N ALA A 573 16.40 53.41 -8.53
CA ALA A 573 17.15 52.72 -7.47
C ALA A 573 16.73 53.30 -6.08
N PRO A 574 17.23 52.79 -4.94
CA PRO A 574 16.37 52.44 -3.81
C PRO A 574 16.13 53.57 -2.80
N VAL A 575 14.99 53.48 -2.10
CA VAL A 575 14.74 54.20 -0.84
C VAL A 575 14.52 53.16 0.26
N GLY A 576 15.44 53.10 1.21
CA GLY A 576 15.30 52.26 2.39
C GLY A 576 14.35 52.91 3.40
N VAL A 577 13.50 52.10 4.04
CA VAL A 577 12.76 52.49 5.25
C VAL A 577 13.04 51.44 6.31
N CYS A 578 13.94 51.78 7.23
CA CYS A 578 14.18 51.02 8.45
C CYS A 578 13.10 51.40 9.46
N LEU A 579 12.30 50.44 9.94
CA LEU A 579 11.34 50.64 11.03
C LEU A 579 11.74 49.85 12.26
N HIS A 580 12.53 50.51 13.09
CA HIS A 580 12.80 50.16 14.46
C HIS A 580 11.50 50.28 15.29
N TRP A 581 11.24 49.36 16.21
CA TRP A 581 10.43 49.64 17.40
C TRP A 581 11.30 49.61 18.65
N MET A 582 11.02 50.54 19.56
CA MET A 582 11.65 50.69 20.89
C MET A 582 10.79 49.96 21.94
N GLY A 583 11.25 49.63 23.15
CA GLY A 583 12.60 49.79 23.72
C GLY A 583 12.56 50.15 25.21
N GLY A 584 13.71 50.00 25.89
CA GLY A 584 13.97 50.48 27.27
C GLY A 584 13.35 49.64 28.40
N ASN A 585 13.88 49.67 29.63
CA ASN A 585 15.16 50.20 30.14
C ASN A 585 15.41 49.50 31.50
N SER A 586 16.62 49.17 31.93
CA SER A 586 17.54 50.17 32.47
C SER A 586 18.87 49.52 32.92
N ARG A 587 19.99 50.22 32.70
CA ARG A 587 21.28 49.94 33.34
C ARG A 587 21.42 50.73 34.65
N ARG A 588 22.20 50.23 35.60
CA ARG A 588 23.06 51.06 36.46
C ARG A 588 24.46 50.46 36.55
N THR A 589 25.44 51.35 36.53
CA THR A 589 26.88 51.12 36.40
C THR A 589 27.60 51.36 37.73
N GLU A 590 28.58 50.50 38.06
CA GLU A 590 29.90 50.84 38.65
C GLU A 590 29.98 51.66 39.97
N PRO A 591 31.16 51.89 40.59
CA PRO A 591 32.53 51.48 40.22
C PRO A 591 33.34 50.73 41.30
N ILE A 592 34.40 50.02 40.87
CA ILE A 592 35.83 50.27 41.15
C ILE A 592 36.67 49.29 40.31
#